data_AF-A0A124IUS6-F1
#
_entry.id   AF-A0A124IUS6-F1
#
_cell.length_a   1.000
_cell.length_b   1.000
_cell.length_c   1.000
_cell.angle_alpha   90.00
_cell.angle_beta   90.00
_cell.angle_gamma   90.00
#
_symmetry.space_group_name_H-M   'P 1'
#
loop_
_entity.id
_entity.type
_entity.pdbx_description
1 polymer ?
#
loop_
_entity_poly.entity_id
_entity_poly.type
_entity_poly.pdbx_seq_one_letter_code
_entity_poly.pdbx_strand_id
1 'polypeptide(L)' 'MASGIPPIDSTAGGIPDVITDGVNGLLFKKGDWKDLAMRMLTLINDETLRNKLAAKAKEKLQ' A
#
# COMPACT_ATOMS: atom_id res chain seq x y z
N MET A 1 9.85 3.84 6.00
CA MET A 1 8.85 2.79 6.33
C MET A 1 9.54 1.75 7.20
N ALA A 2 9.31 1.77 8.52
CA ALA A 2 10.19 1.12 9.50
C ALA A 2 9.62 -0.13 10.20
N SER A 3 8.38 -0.56 9.89
CA SER A 3 7.71 -1.65 10.63
C SER A 3 7.34 -2.89 9.79
N GLY A 4 7.82 -3.02 8.54
CA GLY A 4 7.44 -4.15 7.68
C GLY A 4 5.96 -4.16 7.27
N ILE A 5 5.28 -3.01 7.41
CA ILE A 5 3.88 -2.83 7.04
C ILE A 5 3.83 -2.19 5.65
N PRO A 6 3.08 -2.75 4.69
CA PRO A 6 2.94 -2.15 3.37
C PRO A 6 2.16 -0.82 3.47
N PRO A 7 2.61 0.24 2.79
CA PRO A 7 1.93 1.53 2.82
C PRO A 7 0.61 1.48 2.03
N ILE A 8 -0.41 2.14 2.56
CA ILE A 8 -1.70 2.37 1.89
C ILE A 8 -1.89 3.88 1.79
N ASP A 9 -1.99 4.42 0.58
CA ASP A 9 -2.13 5.86 0.36
C ASP A 9 -3.29 6.19 -0.58
N SER A 10 -3.76 7.43 -0.54
CA SER A 10 -4.86 7.88 -1.37
C SER A 10 -4.37 8.34 -2.74
N THR A 11 -5.16 8.10 -3.79
CA THR A 11 -4.82 8.55 -5.16
C THR A 11 -4.79 10.06 -5.34
N ALA A 12 -5.16 10.85 -4.32
CA ALA A 12 -5.24 12.31 -4.41
C ALA A 12 -4.50 12.99 -3.27
N GLY A 13 -3.18 13.06 -3.41
CA GLY A 13 -2.32 13.92 -2.59
C GLY A 13 -0.84 13.68 -2.77
N GLY A 14 -0.22 14.28 -3.80
CA GLY A 14 1.18 14.72 -3.78
C GLY A 14 2.31 13.69 -3.85
N ILE A 15 2.10 12.41 -3.52
CA ILE A 15 3.17 11.38 -3.52
C ILE A 15 2.88 10.19 -4.47
N PRO A 16 2.39 10.39 -5.72
CA PRO A 16 2.27 9.29 -6.67
C PRO A 16 3.63 8.75 -7.17
N ASP A 17 4.75 9.39 -6.83
CA ASP A 17 6.07 8.96 -7.31
C ASP A 17 6.67 7.80 -6.49
N VAL A 18 6.37 7.77 -5.19
CA VAL A 18 6.95 6.78 -4.27
C VAL A 18 6.13 5.49 -4.24
N ILE A 19 4.80 5.53 -4.34
CA ILE A 19 3.95 4.34 -4.24
C ILE A 19 3.34 3.99 -5.60
N THR A 20 3.57 2.76 -6.04
CA THR A 20 3.02 2.12 -7.22
C THR A 20 2.03 1.04 -6.76
N ASP A 21 0.75 1.21 -7.12
CA ASP A 21 -0.33 0.31 -6.70
C ASP A 21 -0.02 -1.15 -7.05
N GLY A 22 -0.13 -2.04 -6.07
CA GLY A 22 0.12 -3.47 -6.22
C GLY A 22 1.59 -3.87 -6.33
N VAL A 23 2.53 -2.92 -6.35
CA VAL A 23 3.98 -3.21 -6.46
C VAL A 23 4.68 -3.02 -5.13
N ASN A 24 4.55 -1.84 -4.52
CA ASN A 24 5.24 -1.48 -3.28
C ASN A 24 4.31 -0.79 -2.27
N GLY A 25 3.00 -0.85 -2.52
CA GLY A 25 1.93 -0.35 -1.66
C GLY A 25 0.59 -0.54 -2.35
N LEU A 26 -0.49 -0.12 -1.68
CA LEU A 26 -1.82 -0.07 -2.27
C LEU A 26 -2.30 1.37 -2.31
N LEU A 27 -2.95 1.72 -3.42
CA LEU A 27 -3.61 3.01 -3.56
C LEU A 27 -5.13 2.83 -3.40
N PHE A 28 -5.76 3.75 -2.68
CA PHE A 28 -7.22 3.80 -2.57
C PHE A 28 -7.77 5.12 -3.09
N LYS A 29 -9.02 5.12 -3.56
CA LYS A 29 -9.66 6.32 -4.09
C LYS A 29 -9.98 7.32 -2.98
N LYS A 30 -9.53 8.57 -3.13
CA LYS A 30 -9.83 9.63 -2.15
C LYS A 30 -11.34 9.81 -1.97
N GLY A 31 -11.76 9.87 -0.71
CA GLY A 31 -13.16 9.96 -0.32
C GLY A 31 -13.91 8.62 -0.33
N ASP A 32 -13.26 7.52 -0.74
CA ASP A 32 -13.83 6.19 -0.77
C ASP A 32 -13.29 5.33 0.39
N TRP A 33 -13.92 5.47 1.55
CA TRP A 33 -13.59 4.68 2.74
C TRP A 33 -13.86 3.19 2.56
N LYS A 34 -14.77 2.80 1.64
CA LYS A 34 -15.05 1.39 1.35
C LYS A 34 -13.89 0.77 0.59
N ASP A 35 -13.33 1.50 -0.37
CA ASP A 35 -12.13 1.08 -1.08
C ASP A 35 -10.94 0.92 -0.10
N LEU A 36 -10.72 1.87 0.81
CA LEU A 36 -9.73 1.72 1.88
C LEU A 36 -9.93 0.45 2.71
N ALA A 37 -11.16 0.18 3.15
CA ALA A 37 -11.49 -1.01 3.93
C ALA A 37 -11.21 -2.30 3.15
N MET A 38 -11.55 -2.34 1.86
CA MET A 38 -11.22 -3.49 0.99
C MET A 38 -9.71 -3.68 0.86
N ARG A 39 -8.93 -2.61 0.63
CA ARG A 39 -7.47 -2.71 0.54
C ARG A 39 -6.85 -3.22 1.86
N MET A 40 -7.35 -2.75 3.00
CA MET A 40 -6.94 -3.26 4.31
C MET A 40 -7.29 -4.73 4.49
N LEU A 41 -8.51 -5.15 4.14
CA LEU A 41 -8.94 -6.55 4.22
C LEU A 41 -8.13 -7.46 3.31
N THR A 42 -7.78 -7.02 2.10
CA THR A 42 -6.89 -7.76 1.19
C THR A 42 -5.55 -8.02 1.86
N LEU A 43 -4.95 -6.99 2.48
CA LEU A 43 -3.68 -7.16 3.19
C LEU A 43 -3.83 -8.07 4.40
N ILE A 44 -4.93 -7.98 5.15
CA ILE A 44 -5.20 -8.81 6.34
C ILE A 44 -5.37 -10.28 5.98
N ASN A 45 -6.07 -10.58 4.88
CA ASN A 45 -6.34 -11.95 4.45
C ASN A 45 -5.20 -12.57 3.63
N ASP A 46 -4.37 -11.77 2.97
CA ASP A 46 -3.30 -12.24 2.10
C ASP A 46 -1.92 -11.86 2.66
N GLU A 47 -1.40 -12.71 3.54
CA GLU A 47 -0.08 -12.52 4.17
C GLU A 47 1.07 -12.52 3.16
N THR A 48 0.95 -13.33 2.10
CA THR A 48 1.99 -13.43 1.06
C THR A 48 2.09 -12.12 0.29
N LEU A 49 0.94 -11.56 -0.12
CA LEU A 49 0.88 -10.25 -0.74
C LEU A 49 1.41 -9.16 0.19
N ARG A 50 1.03 -9.19 1.47
CA ARG A 50 1.50 -8.23 2.48
C ARG A 50 3.02 -8.21 2.59
N ASN A 51 3.65 -9.38 2.71
CA ASN A 51 5.11 -9.50 2.81
C ASN A 51 5.81 -9.04 1.53
N LYS A 52 5.27 -9.39 0.36
CA LYS A 52 5.80 -8.97 -0.94
C LYS A 52 5.81 -7.45 -1.08
N LEU A 53 4.68 -6.81 -0.76
CA LEU A 53 4.55 -5.35 -0.83
C LEU A 53 5.47 -4.66 0.18
N ALA A 54 5.58 -5.18 1.41
CA ALA A 54 6.48 -4.64 2.43
C ALA A 54 7.96 -4.72 2.02
N ALA A 55 8.39 -5.83 1.41
CA ALA A 55 9.74 -5.98 0.89
C ALA A 55 10.03 -4.95 -0.21
N LYS A 56 9.12 -4.81 -1.19
CA LYS A 56 9.25 -3.86 -2.29
C LYS A 56 9.19 -2.39 -1.84
N ALA A 57 8.39 -2.09 -0.83
CA ALA A 57 8.33 -0.76 -0.20
C ALA A 57 9.66 -0.37 0.44
N LYS A 58 10.37 -1.35 1.03
CA LYS A 58 11.70 -1.14 1.62
C LYS A 58 12.77 -0.92 0.56
N GLU A 59 12.73 -1.68 -0.55
CA GLU A 59 13.69 -1.54 -1.66
C GLU A 59 13.62 -0.16 -2.33
N LYS A 60 12.43 0.42 -2.53
CA LYS A 60 12.27 1.71 -3.24
C LYS A 60 12.66 2.95 -2.42
N LEU A 61 12.96 2.78 -1.13
CA LEU A 61 13.39 3.86 -0.22
C LEU A 61 14.91 3.82 0.06
N GLN A 62 15.65 2.89 -0.54
CA GLN A 62 17.12 2.86 -0.53
C GLN A 62 17.67 3.52 -1.78
#